data_AF-A0A934EPB6-F1
#
_entry.id   AF-A0A934EPB6-F1
#
_cell.length_a   1.000
_cell.length_b   1.000
_cell.length_c   1.000
_cell.angle_alpha   90.00
_cell.angle_beta   90.00
_cell.angle_gamma   90.00
#
_symmetry.space_group_name_H-M   'P 1'
#
loop_
_entity.id
_entity.type
_entity.pdbx_description
1 polymer ?
#
loop_
_entity_poly.entity_id
_entity_poly.type
_entity_poly.pdbx_seq_one_letter_code
_entity_poly.pdbx_strand_id
1 'polypeptide(L)'
;MIEMNAKGFKNIVTQPPESQNVTGKGIYQNGRWKGVMKRTLKTEDAKGDIQFEIGKLIPIAFAVWDGSNSDVAGQKSVSSWYYVSLEKPVPKTVFVYVLIAIVMGASIEMWFVARLRRFPPKLEEGQ
;
A
#
# COMPACT_ATOMS: atom_id res chain seq x y z
N MET A 1 -1.89 -19.40 -15.06
CA MET A 1 -0.62 -18.92 -14.48
C MET A 1 -0.13 -20.00 -13.54
N ILE A 2 1.19 -20.16 -13.39
CA ILE A 2 1.78 -21.15 -12.50
C ILE A 2 2.67 -20.42 -11.51
N GLU A 3 2.48 -20.70 -10.23
CA GLU A 3 3.31 -20.24 -9.13
C GLU A 3 4.42 -21.23 -8.83
N MET A 4 5.59 -20.67 -8.56
CA MET A 4 6.82 -21.40 -8.28
C MET A 4 7.56 -20.72 -7.14
N ASN A 5 8.21 -21.51 -6.30
CA ASN A 5 9.16 -21.00 -5.32
C ASN A 5 10.58 -21.35 -5.74
N ALA A 6 11.52 -20.46 -5.39
CA ALA A 6 12.92 -20.63 -5.73
C ALA A 6 13.84 -20.39 -4.53
N LYS A 7 14.86 -21.24 -4.39
CA LYS A 7 16.01 -21.03 -3.48
C LYS A 7 17.29 -20.98 -4.32
N GLY A 8 17.47 -19.85 -5.00
CA GLY A 8 18.47 -19.69 -6.07
C GLY A 8 17.98 -20.24 -7.41
N PHE A 9 18.71 -19.91 -8.49
CA PHE A 9 18.27 -20.18 -9.87
C PHE A 9 18.24 -21.67 -10.26
N LYS A 10 18.95 -22.54 -9.52
CA LYS A 10 18.97 -23.99 -9.77
C LYS A 10 17.83 -24.75 -9.08
N ASN A 11 17.25 -24.17 -8.02
CA ASN A 11 16.26 -24.84 -7.18
C ASN A 11 14.92 -24.12 -7.33
N ILE A 12 14.23 -24.39 -8.43
CA ILE A 12 12.89 -23.86 -8.71
C ILE A 12 11.91 -25.02 -8.59
N VAL A 13 10.87 -24.84 -7.78
CA VAL A 13 9.85 -25.87 -7.51
C VAL A 13 8.49 -25.28 -7.82
N THR A 14 7.70 -26.01 -8.60
CA THR A 14 6.30 -25.63 -8.85
C THR A 14 5.50 -25.88 -7.58
N GLN A 15 4.71 -24.90 -7.15
CA GLN A 15 3.83 -25.07 -6.00
C GLN A 15 2.76 -26.14 -6.29
N PRO A 16 2.32 -26.92 -5.28
CA PRO A 16 1.30 -27.92 -5.48
C PRO A 16 -0.06 -27.26 -5.85
N PRO A 17 -0.99 -28.00 -6.48
CA PRO A 17 -2.23 -27.43 -7.03
C PRO A 17 -3.06 -26.62 -6.02
N GLU A 18 -3.11 -27.05 -4.77
CA GLU A 18 -3.83 -26.39 -3.67
C GLU A 18 -3.22 -25.05 -3.24
N SER A 19 -1.96 -24.80 -3.60
CA SER A 19 -1.24 -23.55 -3.29
C SER A 19 -1.17 -22.59 -4.48
N GLN A 20 -1.76 -22.95 -5.63
CA GLN A 20 -1.84 -22.08 -6.82
C GLN A 20 -2.96 -21.04 -6.64
N ASN A 21 -2.64 -19.92 -6.00
CA ASN A 21 -3.55 -18.87 -5.56
C ASN A 21 -3.64 -17.66 -6.53
N VAL A 22 -2.67 -17.50 -7.43
CA VAL A 22 -2.61 -16.35 -8.35
C VAL A 22 -3.36 -16.62 -9.65
N THR A 23 -4.30 -15.73 -9.93
CA THR A 23 -4.92 -15.60 -11.25
C THR A 23 -4.23 -14.51 -12.05
N GLY A 24 -4.12 -14.71 -13.37
CA GLY A 24 -3.45 -13.76 -14.26
C GLY A 24 -4.22 -13.56 -15.55
N LYS A 25 -4.23 -12.32 -16.05
CA LYS A 25 -4.74 -11.98 -17.39
C LYS A 25 -3.74 -11.08 -18.10
N GLY A 26 -3.48 -11.38 -19.37
CA GLY A 26 -2.63 -10.57 -20.24
C GLY A 26 -3.39 -10.16 -21.50
N ILE A 27 -3.18 -8.93 -21.96
CA ILE A 27 -3.62 -8.48 -23.29
C ILE A 27 -2.42 -7.86 -24.02
N TYR A 28 -2.36 -8.09 -25.33
CA TYR A 28 -1.40 -7.45 -26.22
C TYR A 28 -2.13 -6.48 -27.14
N GLN A 29 -1.73 -5.22 -27.14
CA GLN A 29 -2.34 -4.18 -27.96
C GLN A 29 -1.31 -3.10 -28.28
N ASN A 30 -1.28 -2.64 -29.54
CA ASN A 30 -0.42 -1.53 -30.00
C ASN A 30 1.06 -1.70 -29.61
N GLY A 31 1.61 -2.89 -29.84
CA GLY A 31 3.02 -3.16 -29.56
C GLY A 31 3.36 -3.40 -28.08
N ARG A 32 2.37 -3.48 -27.17
CA ARG A 32 2.62 -3.57 -25.73
C ARG A 32 1.78 -4.65 -25.05
N TRP A 33 2.41 -5.35 -24.11
CA TRP A 33 1.73 -6.23 -23.17
C TRP A 33 1.20 -5.45 -21.97
N LYS A 34 -0.02 -5.77 -21.54
CA LYS A 34 -0.58 -5.37 -20.25
C LYS A 34 -0.96 -6.63 -19.49
N GLY A 35 -0.28 -6.89 -18.38
CA GLY A 35 -0.54 -8.03 -17.51
C GLY A 35 -1.09 -7.59 -16.17
N VAL A 36 -2.07 -8.35 -15.65
CA VAL A 36 -2.58 -8.21 -14.28
C VAL A 36 -2.45 -9.55 -13.60
N MET A 37 -1.88 -9.55 -12.39
CA MET A 37 -1.82 -10.67 -11.48
C MET A 37 -2.65 -10.35 -10.24
N LYS A 38 -3.49 -11.28 -9.81
CA LYS A 38 -4.40 -11.10 -8.69
C LYS A 38 -4.39 -12.33 -7.79
N ARG A 39 -4.21 -12.09 -6.49
CA ARG A 39 -4.42 -13.04 -5.40
C ARG A 39 -4.92 -12.31 -4.15
N THR A 40 -5.34 -13.06 -3.14
CA THR A 40 -5.61 -12.53 -1.81
C THR A 40 -4.33 -12.03 -1.15
N LEU A 41 -4.44 -11.08 -0.20
CA LEU A 41 -3.28 -10.55 0.52
C LEU A 41 -2.64 -11.60 1.43
N LYS A 42 -3.47 -12.48 1.99
CA LYS A 42 -3.06 -13.64 2.77
C LYS A 42 -3.48 -14.92 2.06
N THR A 43 -2.59 -15.92 2.08
CA THR A 43 -2.84 -17.25 1.53
C THR A 43 -2.71 -18.29 2.62
N GLU A 44 -3.26 -19.48 2.40
CA GLU A 44 -3.19 -20.58 3.39
C GLU A 44 -1.76 -21.13 3.52
N ASP A 45 -0.98 -21.14 2.43
CA ASP A 45 0.44 -21.51 2.45
C ASP A 45 1.35 -20.35 2.85
N ALA A 46 1.34 -20.00 4.14
CA ALA A 46 2.19 -18.94 4.67
C ALA A 46 3.71 -19.24 4.61
N LYS A 47 4.12 -20.47 4.29
CA LYS A 47 5.53 -20.86 4.18
C LYS A 47 6.06 -20.71 2.75
N GLY A 48 5.26 -21.08 1.75
CA GLY A 48 5.59 -20.92 0.34
C GLY A 48 5.32 -19.51 -0.17
N ASP A 49 4.30 -18.84 0.34
CA ASP A 49 3.88 -17.54 -0.18
C ASP A 49 4.28 -16.37 0.71
N ILE A 50 4.70 -15.27 0.08
CA ILE A 50 4.79 -13.99 0.75
C ILE A 50 3.40 -13.55 1.24
N GLN A 51 3.29 -13.10 2.48
CA GLN A 51 2.05 -12.56 3.02
C GLN A 51 2.09 -11.03 2.89
N PHE A 52 1.16 -10.47 2.10
CA PHE A 52 1.10 -9.04 1.87
C PHE A 52 0.43 -8.34 3.07
N GLU A 53 1.24 -7.65 3.87
CA GLU A 53 0.77 -6.94 5.05
C GLU A 53 0.74 -5.42 4.82
N ILE A 54 -0.33 -4.80 5.31
CA ILE A 54 -0.52 -3.34 5.24
C ILE A 54 0.57 -2.63 6.05
N GLY A 55 1.17 -1.60 5.45
CA GLY A 55 2.23 -0.80 6.07
C GLY A 55 3.62 -1.43 6.09
N LYS A 56 3.80 -2.66 5.56
CA LYS A 56 5.12 -3.27 5.39
C LYS A 56 5.73 -2.92 4.04
N LEU A 57 7.06 -2.82 4.00
CA LEU A 57 7.83 -2.76 2.76
C LEU A 57 7.99 -4.17 2.21
N ILE A 58 7.43 -4.41 1.04
CA ILE A 58 7.40 -5.71 0.38
C ILE A 58 8.34 -5.67 -0.83
N PRO A 59 9.42 -6.47 -0.85
CA PRO A 59 10.34 -6.49 -1.97
C PRO A 59 9.67 -7.12 -3.20
N ILE A 60 9.87 -6.51 -4.36
CA ILE A 60 9.41 -7.02 -5.66
C ILE A 60 10.48 -6.80 -6.73
N ALA A 61 10.57 -7.74 -7.67
CA ALA A 61 11.34 -7.61 -8.89
C ALA A 61 10.57 -8.29 -10.03
N PHE A 62 10.87 -7.88 -11.25
CA PHE A 62 10.22 -8.40 -12.46
C PHE A 62 11.26 -9.05 -13.37
N ALA A 63 10.85 -10.13 -14.01
CA ALA A 63 11.59 -10.75 -15.10
C ALA A 63 10.67 -10.90 -16.30
N VAL A 64 11.15 -10.53 -17.48
CA VAL A 64 10.38 -10.56 -18.73
C VAL A 64 11.17 -11.27 -19.82
N TRP A 65 10.45 -12.09 -20.59
CA TRP A 65 10.99 -12.85 -21.71
C TRP A 65 10.44 -12.27 -23.00
N ASP A 66 11.33 -11.86 -23.91
CA ASP A 66 10.94 -11.51 -25.27
C ASP A 66 11.00 -12.75 -26.17
N GLY A 67 9.83 -13.33 -26.44
CA GLY A 67 9.72 -14.48 -27.33
C GLY A 67 10.16 -14.21 -28.76
N SER A 68 10.10 -12.96 -29.24
CA SER A 68 10.60 -12.61 -30.58
C SER A 68 12.13 -12.63 -30.65
N ASN A 69 12.80 -12.39 -29.51
CA ASN A 69 14.23 -12.59 -29.32
C ASN A 69 14.60 -14.02 -28.91
N SER A 70 13.65 -14.96 -28.92
CA SER A 70 13.84 -16.34 -28.47
C SER A 70 14.28 -16.48 -27.00
N ASP A 71 13.98 -15.48 -26.17
CA ASP A 71 14.31 -15.55 -24.74
C ASP A 71 13.51 -16.66 -24.05
N VAL A 72 14.21 -17.57 -23.36
CA VAL A 72 13.61 -18.67 -22.60
C VAL A 72 14.36 -18.93 -21.29
N ALA A 73 13.66 -19.49 -20.31
CA ALA A 73 14.23 -19.94 -19.03
C ALA A 73 15.10 -18.88 -18.31
N GLY A 74 16.42 -19.04 -18.29
CA GLY A 74 17.36 -18.11 -17.66
C GLY A 74 17.63 -16.85 -18.49
N GLN A 75 17.44 -16.92 -19.80
CA GLN A 75 17.63 -15.80 -20.72
C GLN A 75 16.38 -14.91 -20.67
N LYS A 76 16.53 -13.75 -20.03
CA LYS A 76 15.46 -12.78 -19.78
C LYS A 76 16.04 -11.45 -19.37
N SER A 77 15.23 -10.39 -19.50
CA SER A 77 15.52 -9.11 -18.89
C SER A 77 14.98 -9.08 -17.46
N VAL A 78 15.74 -8.54 -16.51
CA VAL A 78 15.36 -8.43 -15.10
C VAL A 78 15.41 -6.98 -14.63
N SER A 79 14.50 -6.62 -13.74
CA SER A 79 14.54 -5.31 -13.06
C SER A 79 15.48 -5.35 -11.85
N SER A 80 15.77 -4.16 -11.30
CA SER A 80 16.24 -4.05 -9.92
C SER A 80 15.16 -4.49 -8.93
N TRP A 81 15.55 -4.69 -7.67
CA TRP A 81 14.60 -4.82 -6.57
C TRP A 81 13.98 -3.47 -6.22
N TYR A 82 12.68 -3.46 -6.06
CA TYR A 82 11.89 -2.34 -5.54
C TYR A 82 11.18 -2.77 -4.26
N TYR A 83 10.69 -1.78 -3.51
CA TYR A 83 9.78 -2.02 -2.40
C TYR A 83 8.43 -1.43 -2.73
N VAL A 84 7.37 -2.20 -2.51
CA VAL A 84 5.99 -1.72 -2.53
C VAL A 84 5.46 -1.70 -1.12
N SER A 85 4.60 -0.75 -0.80
CA SER A 85 3.85 -0.75 0.46
C SER A 85 2.37 -0.66 0.15
N LEU A 86 1.58 -1.37 0.96
CA LEU A 86 0.13 -1.24 0.94
C LEU A 86 -0.25 -0.15 1.94
N GLU A 87 -0.91 0.90 1.43
CA GLU A 87 -1.31 2.04 2.25
C GLU A 87 -2.25 1.61 3.38
N LYS A 88 -2.02 2.19 4.56
CA LYS A 88 -2.91 1.99 5.71
C LYS A 88 -4.10 2.95 5.58
N PRO A 89 -5.35 2.47 5.61
CA PRO A 89 -6.50 3.36 5.58
C PRO A 89 -6.47 4.26 6.83
N VAL A 90 -6.81 5.53 6.64
CA VAL A 90 -6.93 6.49 7.76
C VAL A 90 -8.06 6.03 8.68
N PRO A 91 -7.80 5.78 9.98
CA PRO A 91 -8.85 5.35 10.91
C PRO A 91 -9.96 6.40 11.02
N LYS A 92 -11.22 5.96 11.07
CA LYS A 92 -12.39 6.86 11.21
C LYS A 92 -12.34 7.71 12.48
N THR A 93 -11.65 7.22 13.52
CA THR A 93 -11.43 7.94 14.78
C THR A 93 -10.68 9.25 14.60
N VAL A 94 -9.80 9.36 13.59
CA VAL A 94 -9.10 10.61 13.28
C VAL A 94 -10.10 11.72 12.96
N PHE A 95 -11.12 11.42 12.14
CA PHE A 95 -12.16 12.39 11.81
C PHE A 95 -12.99 12.80 13.04
N VAL A 96 -13.25 11.86 13.96
CA VAL A 96 -13.96 12.15 15.22
C VAL A 96 -13.13 13.10 16.09
N TYR A 97 -11.84 12.86 16.25
CA TYR A 97 -10.96 13.76 17.02
C TYR A 97 -10.87 15.16 16.40
N VAL A 98 -10.83 15.26 15.07
CA VAL A 98 -10.86 16.55 14.38
C VAL A 98 -12.15 17.32 14.69
N LEU A 99 -13.31 16.66 14.65
CA LEU A 99 -14.59 17.29 15.01
C LEU A 99 -14.60 17.76 16.47
N ILE A 100 -14.13 16.92 17.40
CA ILE A 100 -14.02 17.29 18.83
C ILE A 100 -13.11 18.51 18.99
N ALA A 101 -11.95 18.54 18.33
CA ALA A 101 -11.01 19.65 18.40
C ALA A 101 -11.63 20.97 17.89
N ILE A 102 -12.39 20.92 16.79
CA ILE A 102 -13.11 22.09 16.25
C ILE A 102 -14.15 22.60 17.26
N VAL A 103 -14.95 21.70 17.84
CA VAL A 103 -15.99 22.07 18.81
C VAL A 103 -15.36 22.65 20.09
N MET A 104 -14.27 22.05 20.58
CA MET A 104 -13.55 22.58 21.74
C MET A 104 -12.96 23.97 21.45
N GLY A 105 -12.33 24.17 20.29
CA GLY A 105 -11.79 25.46 19.88
C GLY A 105 -12.87 26.55 19.83
N ALA A 106 -13.97 26.28 19.15
CA ALA A 106 -15.11 27.20 19.07
C ALA A 106 -15.71 27.50 20.45
N SER A 107 -15.78 26.50 21.34
CA SER A 107 -16.28 26.67 22.71
C SER A 107 -15.35 27.56 23.55
N ILE A 108 -14.03 27.39 23.41
CA ILE A 108 -13.03 28.22 24.09
C ILE A 108 -13.10 29.67 23.61
N GLU A 109 -13.17 29.88 22.29
CA GLU A 109 -13.30 31.22 21.69
C GLU A 109 -14.58 31.91 22.17
N MET A 110 -15.73 31.21 22.15
CA MET A 110 -17.00 31.73 22.65
C MET A 110 -16.93 32.08 24.14
N TRP A 111 -16.32 31.21 24.95
CA TRP A 111 -16.13 31.48 26.38
C TRP A 111 -15.25 32.70 26.62
N PHE A 112 -14.14 32.84 25.89
CA PHE A 112 -13.23 33.97 26.01
C PHE A 112 -13.90 35.29 25.65
N VAL A 113 -14.67 35.34 24.55
CA VAL A 113 -15.47 36.51 24.16
C VAL A 113 -16.52 36.84 25.22
N ALA A 114 -17.24 35.84 25.71
CA ALA A 114 -18.24 36.04 26.77
C ALA A 114 -17.61 36.56 28.08
N ARG A 115 -16.42 36.05 28.42
CA ARG A 115 -15.63 36.48 29.60
C ARG A 115 -15.21 37.94 29.48
N LEU A 116 -14.65 38.36 28.34
CA LEU A 116 -14.22 39.74 28.08
C LEU A 116 -15.38 40.73 28.05
N ARG A 117 -16.53 40.32 27.48
CA ARG A 117 -17.76 41.13 27.53
C ARG A 117 -18.26 41.34 28.96
N ARG A 118 -18.11 40.31 29.82
CA ARG A 118 -18.56 40.35 31.22
C ARG A 118 -17.59 41.09 32.14
N PHE A 119 -16.30 41.09 31.83
CA PHE A 119 -15.23 41.75 32.57
C PHE A 119 -14.31 42.50 31.60
N PRO A 120 -14.72 43.68 31.11
CA PRO A 120 -13.89 44.48 30.21
C PRO A 120 -12.60 44.91 30.93
N PRO A 121 -11.42 44.78 30.28
CA PRO A 121 -10.17 45.24 30.87
C PRO A 121 -10.19 46.76 31.02
N LYS A 122 -9.61 47.26 32.12
CA LYS A 122 -9.42 48.71 32.30
C LYS A 122 -8.41 49.18 31.26
N LEU A 123 -8.79 50.17 30.46
CA LEU A 123 -7.86 50.87 29.60
C LEU A 123 -6.99 51.73 30.52
N GLU A 124 -5.68 51.48 30.55
CA GLU A 124 -4.77 52.48 31.11
C GLU A 124 -4.74 53.65 30.12
N GLU A 125 -5.38 54.75 30.51
CA GLU A 125 -5.26 56.02 29.80
C GLU A 125 -3.79 56.45 29.94
N GLY A 126 -3.07 56.40 28.81
CA GLY A 126 -1.74 56.99 28.70
C GLY A 126 -1.81 58.50 28.99
N GLN A 127 -0.80 58.99 29.72
CA GLN A 127 -0.56 60.39 30.05
C GLN A 127 -0.49 61.30 28.82
#